data_AF-A0A971G011-F1
#
_entry.id   AF-A0A971G011-F1
#
_cell.length_a   1.000
_cell.length_b   1.000
_cell.length_c   1.000
_cell.angle_alpha   90.00
_cell.angle_beta   90.00
_cell.angle_gamma   90.00
#
_symmetry.space_group_name_H-M   'P 1'
#
loop_
_entity.id
_entity.type
_entity.pdbx_description
1 polymer ?
#
loop_
_entity_poly.entity_id
_entity_poly.type
_entity_poly.pdbx_seq_one_letter_code
_entity_poly.pdbx_strand_id
1 'polypeptide(L)'
;MGILSAIMVPHPPLILPPVGRGEEQKIQATIDAYRQAARSIFEARPGTIILITPHSAIYADWFHISPGPSAKGNFAQFGAGSLKVEARYDETFVAELCAMAREVHLPAGTQGQQDAALDHATMIPLHFLREAFGTRPLPPIVRVGLAGLPLSEHYRLGMLIRDTAGKLARRVCVVASGDLSHRLKADGPYGFRPEGPQYDERIMDVMGRAAFGELLDFSDTFCEAAGECGHRSFSILAGCFDGVAVDAKALSYEGPFGVGYGVCVFTAGHKDDSRRYLDAALAKQAQRLKEHVENEDAYVRLARLTVETYVTRGHPPKLPEGLPDDMTGRRAGVFVSLHKDGQLRGCIGTTSATTPSVAEEILQNAVGACARDPRFDPLTTQELPLLEYSVDVLGAAEPIASPEQLDVKRYGVIVSSGRRLGLLLPDLDGVDTVEEQIAIAKRKAGIRPNEKVDLQRFEVVRHG
;
A
#
# COMPACT_ATOMS: atom_id res chain seq x y z
N MET A 1 17.55 21.33 15.03
CA MET A 1 17.84 19.89 15.23
C MET A 1 16.76 19.11 14.50
N GLY A 2 17.06 17.91 14.00
CA GLY A 2 16.16 17.13 13.15
C GLY A 2 16.48 15.64 13.24
N ILE A 3 16.26 14.93 12.14
CA ILE A 3 16.57 13.51 12.03
C ILE A 3 18.09 13.31 12.06
N LEU A 4 18.57 12.45 12.96
CA LEU A 4 19.99 12.16 13.14
C LEU A 4 20.42 10.90 12.40
N SER A 5 19.67 9.83 12.64
CA SER A 5 19.92 8.50 12.11
C SER A 5 18.63 7.70 12.09
N ALA A 6 18.62 6.64 11.31
CA ALA A 6 17.52 5.68 11.30
C ALA A 6 18.04 4.26 11.15
N ILE A 7 17.17 3.30 11.48
CA ILE A 7 17.40 1.89 11.23
C ILE A 7 16.18 1.26 10.57
N MET A 8 16.44 0.39 9.60
CA MET A 8 15.49 -0.54 9.03
C MET A 8 15.76 -1.89 9.68
N VAL A 9 14.75 -2.48 10.32
CA VAL A 9 14.92 -3.70 11.11
C VAL A 9 13.71 -4.62 11.00
N PRO A 10 13.94 -5.94 11.00
CA PRO A 10 12.86 -6.93 10.97
C PRO A 10 12.19 -7.06 12.35
N HIS A 11 11.11 -7.83 12.42
CA HIS A 11 10.41 -8.11 13.67
C HIS A 11 9.85 -9.54 13.79
N PRO A 12 10.55 -10.59 13.35
CA PRO A 12 10.05 -11.94 13.56
C PRO A 12 10.14 -12.26 15.07
N PRO A 13 9.05 -12.65 15.74
CA PRO A 13 9.07 -12.97 17.17
C PRO A 13 10.12 -14.00 17.55
N LEU A 14 10.44 -14.92 16.62
CA LEU A 14 11.47 -15.95 16.78
C LEU A 14 12.85 -15.37 17.08
N ILE A 15 13.14 -14.11 16.71
CA ILE A 15 14.46 -13.48 16.95
C ILE A 15 14.80 -13.39 18.45
N LEU A 16 13.79 -13.47 19.32
CA LEU A 16 13.96 -13.44 20.76
C LEU A 16 14.16 -14.87 21.29
N PRO A 17 15.26 -15.17 22.02
CA PRO A 17 15.53 -16.53 22.50
C PRO A 17 14.39 -17.20 23.29
N PRO A 18 13.60 -16.50 24.15
CA PRO A 18 12.45 -17.10 24.82
C PRO A 18 11.34 -17.59 23.86
N VAL A 19 11.28 -17.03 22.66
CA VAL A 19 10.33 -17.41 21.60
C VAL A 19 10.96 -18.40 20.62
N GLY A 20 12.17 -18.09 20.12
CA GLY A 20 12.89 -18.91 19.14
C GLY A 20 13.37 -20.26 19.66
N ARG A 21 13.70 -20.36 20.97
CA ARG A 21 14.10 -21.61 21.64
C ARG A 21 15.22 -22.37 20.92
N GLY A 22 16.19 -21.63 20.38
CA GLY A 22 17.34 -22.13 19.62
C GLY A 22 17.22 -21.92 18.12
N GLU A 23 16.00 -21.77 17.58
CA GLU A 23 15.79 -21.52 16.14
C GLU A 23 16.28 -20.13 15.72
N GLU A 24 16.35 -19.17 16.63
CA GLU A 24 16.90 -17.83 16.37
C GLU A 24 18.35 -17.86 15.88
N GLN A 25 19.10 -18.93 16.21
CA GLN A 25 20.49 -19.10 15.78
C GLN A 25 20.61 -19.25 14.25
N LYS A 26 19.53 -19.63 13.56
CA LYS A 26 19.49 -19.70 12.09
C LYS A 26 19.50 -18.31 11.43
N ILE A 27 19.27 -17.24 12.19
CA ILE A 27 19.32 -15.84 11.76
C ILE A 27 20.34 -15.03 12.57
N GLN A 28 21.46 -15.66 12.95
CA GLN A 28 22.44 -15.02 13.83
C GLN A 28 23.04 -13.75 13.21
N ALA A 29 23.24 -13.71 11.89
CA ALA A 29 23.76 -12.51 11.24
C ALA A 29 22.79 -11.33 11.35
N THR A 30 21.48 -11.59 11.26
CA THR A 30 20.42 -10.61 11.48
C THR A 30 20.42 -10.13 12.92
N ILE A 31 20.56 -11.02 13.91
CA ILE A 31 20.62 -10.64 15.33
C ILE A 31 21.82 -9.72 15.61
N ASP A 32 22.99 -10.07 15.08
CA ASP A 32 24.21 -9.30 15.29
C ASP A 32 24.13 -7.93 14.58
N ALA A 33 23.60 -7.90 13.36
CA ALA A 33 23.30 -6.66 12.64
C ALA A 33 22.28 -5.79 13.37
N TYR A 34 21.23 -6.38 13.95
CA TYR A 34 20.23 -5.65 14.74
C TYR A 34 20.86 -5.00 15.96
N ARG A 35 21.71 -5.72 16.70
CA ARG A 35 22.44 -5.16 17.84
C ARG A 35 23.34 -4.00 17.42
N GLN A 36 24.01 -4.12 16.27
CA GLN A 36 24.80 -3.03 15.68
C GLN A 36 23.92 -1.82 15.34
N ALA A 37 22.76 -2.04 14.72
CA ALA A 37 21.79 -0.99 14.39
C ALA A 37 21.21 -0.30 15.64
N ALA A 38 20.80 -1.06 16.66
CA ALA A 38 20.33 -0.50 17.91
C ALA A 38 21.41 0.31 18.64
N ARG A 39 22.67 -0.13 18.56
CA ARG A 39 23.82 0.60 19.10
C ARG A 39 24.06 1.93 18.39
N SER A 40 23.86 2.02 17.07
CA SER A 40 24.00 3.29 16.36
C SER A 40 22.95 4.33 16.82
N ILE A 41 21.72 3.90 17.10
CA ILE A 41 20.69 4.75 17.72
C ILE A 41 21.12 5.23 19.11
N PHE A 42 21.69 4.35 19.93
CA PHE A 42 22.23 4.74 21.24
C PHE A 42 23.35 5.79 21.12
N GLU A 43 24.29 5.59 20.20
CA GLU A 43 25.44 6.48 19.97
C GLU A 43 25.00 7.86 19.43
N ALA A 44 23.91 7.91 18.67
CA ALA A 44 23.31 9.16 18.20
C ALA A 44 22.70 10.03 19.31
N ARG A 45 22.47 9.48 20.52
CA ARG A 45 21.89 10.18 21.68
C ARG A 45 20.61 10.97 21.32
N PRO A 46 19.55 10.29 20.86
CA PRO A 46 18.27 10.95 20.57
C PRO A 46 17.58 11.43 21.84
N GLY A 47 16.80 12.51 21.70
CA GLY A 47 15.83 12.94 22.71
C GLY A 47 14.46 12.28 22.51
N THR A 48 14.16 11.84 21.29
CA THR A 48 12.90 11.18 20.90
C THR A 48 13.20 10.10 19.86
N ILE A 49 12.51 8.96 19.91
CA ILE A 49 12.60 7.92 18.89
C ILE A 49 11.25 7.79 18.17
N ILE A 50 11.22 7.91 16.85
CA ILE A 50 10.04 7.56 16.07
C ILE A 50 10.10 6.06 15.82
N LEU A 51 9.06 5.33 16.20
CA LEU A 51 8.95 3.89 15.96
C LEU A 51 7.74 3.63 15.06
N ILE A 52 8.01 3.17 13.85
CA ILE A 52 7.01 2.90 12.83
C ILE A 52 6.71 1.39 12.83
N THR A 53 5.44 1.02 12.94
CA THR A 53 5.00 -0.37 13.04
C THR A 53 3.88 -0.71 12.04
N PRO A 54 3.96 -1.86 11.34
CA PRO A 54 2.90 -2.36 10.48
C PRO A 54 1.85 -3.20 11.22
N HIS A 55 2.00 -3.41 12.53
CA HIS A 55 1.10 -4.29 13.30
C HIS A 55 0.29 -3.56 14.38
N SER A 56 0.28 -2.23 14.36
CA SER A 56 -0.77 -1.46 15.05
C SER A 56 -2.07 -1.47 14.25
N ALA A 57 -3.13 -0.83 14.76
CA ALA A 57 -4.35 -0.63 13.97
C ALA A 57 -4.02 0.08 12.64
N ILE A 58 -4.43 -0.55 11.52
CA ILE A 58 -4.32 -0.01 10.16
C ILE A 58 -5.73 0.35 9.70
N TYR A 59 -5.88 1.58 9.19
CA TYR A 59 -7.10 2.07 8.57
C TYR A 59 -6.85 2.30 7.08
N ALA A 60 -7.91 2.23 6.26
CA ALA A 60 -7.78 2.44 4.82
C ALA A 60 -7.26 3.85 4.48
N ASP A 61 -7.64 4.85 5.27
CA ASP A 61 -7.53 6.27 4.95
C ASP A 61 -6.91 7.11 6.08
N TRP A 62 -6.35 6.49 7.12
CA TRP A 62 -5.90 7.21 8.32
C TRP A 62 -4.63 6.64 8.97
N PHE A 63 -3.63 7.49 9.17
CA PHE A 63 -2.44 7.18 9.96
C PHE A 63 -2.71 7.34 11.45
N HIS A 64 -2.77 6.23 12.18
CA HIS A 64 -2.91 6.27 13.62
C HIS A 64 -1.58 6.54 14.33
N ILE A 65 -1.52 7.61 15.12
CA ILE A 65 -0.40 7.96 16.00
C ILE A 65 -0.82 7.69 17.44
N SER A 66 -0.05 6.89 18.17
CA SER A 66 -0.50 6.42 19.49
C SER A 66 -0.58 7.56 20.53
N PRO A 67 -1.74 7.76 21.19
CA PRO A 67 -1.89 8.77 22.24
C PRO A 67 -1.45 8.28 23.62
N GLY A 68 -1.46 9.22 24.56
CA GLY A 68 -1.27 8.97 25.99
C GLY A 68 0.19 8.96 26.43
N PRO A 69 0.47 8.73 27.72
CA PRO A 69 1.81 8.89 28.29
C PRO A 69 2.74 7.67 28.10
N SER A 70 2.17 6.48 27.88
CA SER A 70 2.91 5.22 27.80
C SER A 70 2.06 4.06 27.30
N ALA A 71 2.71 2.98 26.87
CA ALA A 71 2.08 1.71 26.57
C ALA A 71 2.94 0.52 27.04
N LYS A 72 2.29 -0.64 27.19
CA LYS A 72 2.90 -1.89 27.66
C LYS A 72 2.46 -3.04 26.77
N GLY A 73 3.29 -4.06 26.65
CA GLY A 73 2.97 -5.30 25.97
C GLY A 73 3.79 -6.47 26.51
N ASN A 74 3.47 -7.67 26.04
CA ASN A 74 4.23 -8.88 26.33
C ASN A 74 4.15 -9.86 25.15
N PHE A 75 4.98 -10.90 25.19
CA PHE A 75 5.03 -11.92 24.14
C PHE A 75 4.18 -13.16 24.46
N ALA A 76 3.06 -13.03 25.19
CA ALA A 76 2.23 -14.17 25.58
C ALA A 76 1.65 -14.93 24.36
N GLN A 77 1.27 -14.20 23.30
CA GLN A 77 0.79 -14.80 22.05
C GLN A 77 1.83 -15.69 21.36
N PHE A 78 3.12 -15.55 21.71
CA PHE A 78 4.23 -16.38 21.22
C PHE A 78 4.80 -17.31 22.30
N GLY A 79 4.08 -17.53 23.40
CA GLY A 79 4.50 -18.42 24.48
C GLY A 79 5.59 -17.85 25.41
N ALA A 80 5.83 -16.53 25.39
CA ALA A 80 6.85 -15.85 26.20
C ALA A 80 6.25 -14.67 27.02
N GLY A 81 5.11 -14.88 27.68
CA GLY A 81 4.37 -13.82 28.39
C GLY A 81 5.09 -13.17 29.58
N SER A 82 6.17 -13.78 30.10
CA SER A 82 7.03 -13.18 31.12
C SER A 82 7.91 -12.05 30.57
N LEU A 83 8.19 -12.06 29.25
CA LEU A 83 8.92 -10.99 28.58
C LEU A 83 7.98 -9.82 28.34
N LYS A 84 8.15 -8.77 29.15
CA LYS A 84 7.34 -7.54 29.12
C LYS A 84 8.15 -6.38 28.57
N VAL A 85 7.47 -5.54 27.81
CA VAL A 85 8.05 -4.31 27.24
C VAL A 85 7.16 -3.14 27.61
N GLU A 86 7.78 -2.03 27.97
CA GLU A 86 7.11 -0.76 28.30
C GLU A 86 7.82 0.38 27.57
N ALA A 87 7.02 1.30 27.03
CA ALA A 87 7.49 2.50 26.36
C ALA A 87 6.76 3.72 26.89
N ARG A 88 7.50 4.82 27.08
CA ARG A 88 6.93 6.15 27.33
C ARG A 88 6.75 6.86 26.01
N TYR A 89 5.71 7.69 25.90
CA TYR A 89 5.45 8.46 24.69
C TYR A 89 5.89 9.92 24.82
N ASP A 90 6.32 10.50 23.71
CA ASP A 90 6.61 11.94 23.59
C ASP A 90 5.32 12.69 23.20
N GLU A 91 4.48 12.97 24.20
CA GLU A 91 3.18 13.61 24.00
C GLU A 91 3.29 14.99 23.33
N THR A 92 4.38 15.72 23.59
CA THR A 92 4.63 17.01 22.93
C THR A 92 4.88 16.81 21.44
N PHE A 93 5.69 15.82 21.06
CA PHE A 93 5.93 15.51 19.66
C PHE A 93 4.65 15.02 18.97
N VAL A 94 3.89 14.13 19.61
CA VAL A 94 2.60 13.63 19.09
C VAL A 94 1.64 14.79 18.83
N ALA A 95 1.45 15.68 19.81
CA ALA A 95 0.53 16.80 19.68
C ALA A 95 0.90 17.74 18.52
N GLU A 96 2.20 18.04 18.38
CA GLU A 96 2.69 18.89 17.31
C GLU A 96 2.57 18.22 15.93
N LEU A 97 2.95 16.94 15.81
CA LEU A 97 2.80 16.18 14.57
C LEU A 97 1.35 16.14 14.11
N CYS A 98 0.40 15.89 15.03
CA CYS A 98 -1.03 15.92 14.73
C CYS A 98 -1.53 17.32 14.35
N ALA A 99 -0.99 18.39 14.95
CA ALA A 99 -1.34 19.76 14.59
C ALA A 99 -0.89 20.08 13.16
N MET A 100 0.37 19.80 12.84
CA MET A 100 0.91 20.01 11.50
C MET A 100 0.22 19.14 10.45
N ALA A 101 -0.15 17.90 10.78
CA ALA A 101 -0.90 17.03 9.87
C ALA A 101 -2.25 17.63 9.47
N ARG A 102 -2.98 18.21 10.43
CA ARG A 102 -4.24 18.92 10.17
C ARG A 102 -4.04 20.15 9.27
N GLU A 103 -2.97 20.91 9.49
CA GLU A 103 -2.66 22.10 8.68
C GLU A 103 -2.40 21.77 7.21
N VAL A 104 -1.78 20.62 6.92
CA VAL A 104 -1.47 20.18 5.54
C VAL A 104 -2.46 19.17 4.97
N HIS A 105 -3.58 18.94 5.67
CA HIS A 105 -4.62 17.97 5.32
C HIS A 105 -4.11 16.53 5.11
N LEU A 106 -3.07 16.13 5.83
CA LEU A 106 -2.64 14.73 5.90
C LEU A 106 -3.53 13.99 6.92
N PRO A 107 -4.19 12.88 6.54
CA PRO A 107 -5.09 12.16 7.45
C PRO A 107 -4.28 11.35 8.48
N ALA A 108 -3.80 12.04 9.51
CA ALA A 108 -3.01 11.47 10.58
C ALA A 108 -3.41 12.03 11.94
N GLY A 109 -3.47 11.16 12.95
CA GLY A 109 -3.74 11.59 14.31
C GLY A 109 -4.02 10.47 15.29
N THR A 110 -4.46 10.84 16.48
CA THR A 110 -4.66 9.92 17.60
C THR A 110 -6.05 9.28 17.65
N GLN A 111 -6.93 9.61 16.71
CA GLN A 111 -8.29 9.07 16.66
C GLN A 111 -8.27 7.62 16.17
N GLY A 112 -9.25 6.84 16.64
CA GLY A 112 -9.48 5.47 16.17
C GLY A 112 -8.86 4.37 17.02
N GLN A 113 -8.01 4.67 18.02
CA GLN A 113 -7.30 3.66 18.83
C GLN A 113 -8.19 2.48 19.24
N GLN A 114 -7.83 1.28 18.77
CA GLN A 114 -8.52 0.02 19.12
C GLN A 114 -7.86 -0.69 20.30
N ASP A 115 -6.53 -0.82 20.26
CA ASP A 115 -5.73 -1.43 21.31
C ASP A 115 -4.55 -0.51 21.68
N ALA A 116 -4.42 -0.25 22.97
CA ALA A 116 -3.31 0.54 23.52
C ALA A 116 -2.05 -0.29 23.74
N ALA A 117 -2.15 -1.62 23.75
CA ALA A 117 -1.01 -2.50 23.96
C ALA A 117 0.06 -2.35 22.87
N LEU A 118 1.31 -2.64 23.24
CA LEU A 118 2.41 -2.71 22.29
C LEU A 118 2.29 -4.00 21.46
N ASP A 119 2.24 -3.84 20.14
CA ASP A 119 2.35 -4.93 19.17
C ASP A 119 3.80 -5.44 19.09
N HIS A 120 3.98 -6.64 18.54
CA HIS A 120 5.28 -7.30 18.50
C HIS A 120 6.31 -6.57 17.63
N ALA A 121 5.88 -5.94 16.54
CA ALA A 121 6.73 -5.13 15.69
C ALA A 121 7.19 -3.82 16.34
N THR A 122 6.50 -3.37 17.39
CA THR A 122 7.00 -2.34 18.29
C THR A 122 7.91 -2.91 19.38
N MET A 123 7.53 -4.02 19.99
CA MET A 123 8.25 -4.57 21.15
C MET A 123 9.63 -5.13 20.81
N ILE A 124 9.82 -5.73 19.63
CA ILE A 124 11.10 -6.32 19.22
C ILE A 124 12.19 -5.23 19.05
N PRO A 125 11.96 -4.14 18.29
CA PRO A 125 12.94 -3.05 18.26
C PRO A 125 13.22 -2.44 19.63
N LEU A 126 12.19 -2.28 20.47
CA LEU A 126 12.37 -1.78 21.84
C LEU A 126 13.21 -2.71 22.71
N HIS A 127 13.14 -4.03 22.50
CA HIS A 127 13.98 -5.00 23.18
C HIS A 127 15.46 -4.79 22.84
N PHE A 128 15.81 -4.73 21.55
CA PHE A 128 17.19 -4.48 21.13
C PHE A 128 17.70 -3.09 21.53
N LEU A 129 16.84 -2.06 21.47
CA LEU A 129 17.18 -0.74 22.00
C LEU A 129 17.42 -0.79 23.52
N ARG A 130 16.64 -1.56 24.28
CA ARG A 130 16.86 -1.75 25.72
C ARG A 130 18.20 -2.43 25.99
N GLU A 131 18.59 -3.42 25.20
CA GLU A 131 19.93 -4.03 25.28
C GLU A 131 21.02 -2.99 25.06
N ALA A 132 20.91 -2.19 24.00
CA ALA A 132 21.92 -1.17 23.65
C ALA A 132 22.04 -0.04 24.69
N PHE A 133 20.92 0.39 25.28
CA PHE A 133 20.92 1.45 26.30
C PHE A 133 21.29 0.95 27.70
N GLY A 134 21.16 -0.36 27.97
CA GLY A 134 21.45 -0.97 29.26
C GLY A 134 20.67 -0.31 30.40
N THR A 135 21.39 0.23 31.39
CA THR A 135 20.80 0.90 32.56
C THR A 135 20.34 2.32 32.29
N ARG A 136 20.70 2.91 31.14
CA ARG A 136 20.23 4.26 30.78
C ARG A 136 18.74 4.21 30.42
N PRO A 137 17.97 5.24 30.81
CA PRO A 137 16.58 5.36 30.37
C PRO A 137 16.51 5.41 28.85
N LEU A 138 15.55 4.70 28.26
CA LEU A 138 15.21 4.89 26.86
C LEU A 138 14.55 6.27 26.69
N PRO A 139 14.85 7.00 25.60
CA PRO A 139 14.09 8.19 25.23
C PRO A 139 12.60 7.85 25.04
N PRO A 140 11.69 8.81 25.25
CA PRO A 140 10.29 8.63 24.88
C PRO A 140 10.17 8.38 23.37
N ILE A 141 9.17 7.60 22.99
CA ILE A 141 8.92 7.24 21.60
C ILE A 141 7.68 7.93 21.03
N VAL A 142 7.59 8.01 19.71
CA VAL A 142 6.36 8.29 18.99
C VAL A 142 6.04 7.05 18.18
N ARG A 143 5.00 6.32 18.55
CA ARG A 143 4.58 5.10 17.84
C ARG A 143 3.61 5.46 16.72
N VAL A 144 4.04 5.23 15.48
CA VAL A 144 3.34 5.57 14.25
C VAL A 144 2.90 4.29 13.54
N GLY A 145 1.59 4.16 13.27
CA GLY A 145 1.02 3.09 12.47
C GLY A 145 1.02 3.41 10.97
N LEU A 146 0.70 2.40 10.16
CA LEU A 146 0.53 2.54 8.72
C LEU A 146 -0.93 2.81 8.32
N ALA A 147 -1.15 3.12 7.05
CA ALA A 147 -2.48 3.30 6.46
C ALA A 147 -2.57 2.60 5.09
N GLY A 148 -3.80 2.40 4.59
CA GLY A 148 -4.07 1.95 3.22
C GLY A 148 -3.87 3.03 2.15
N LEU A 149 -3.22 4.15 2.51
CA LEU A 149 -2.94 5.28 1.63
C LEU A 149 -1.77 5.00 0.68
N PRO A 150 -1.63 5.72 -0.44
CA PRO A 150 -0.49 5.58 -1.36
C PRO A 150 0.87 5.74 -0.69
N LEU A 151 1.93 5.20 -1.31
CA LEU A 151 3.31 5.31 -0.81
C LEU A 151 3.80 6.76 -0.73
N SER A 152 3.31 7.63 -1.62
CA SER A 152 3.57 9.07 -1.59
C SER A 152 3.11 9.72 -0.28
N GLU A 153 1.95 9.34 0.27
CA GLU A 153 1.43 9.86 1.54
C GLU A 153 2.22 9.30 2.74
N HIS A 154 2.71 8.06 2.66
CA HIS A 154 3.63 7.51 3.65
C HIS A 154 4.95 8.28 3.68
N TYR A 155 5.52 8.56 2.51
CA TYR A 155 6.72 9.39 2.38
C TYR A 155 6.47 10.81 2.91
N ARG A 156 5.31 11.40 2.60
CA ARG A 156 4.90 12.72 3.10
C ARG A 156 4.77 12.77 4.62
N LEU A 157 4.26 11.71 5.26
CA LEU A 157 4.27 11.59 6.73
C LEU A 157 5.69 11.62 7.30
N GLY A 158 6.64 10.97 6.64
CA GLY A 158 8.06 11.04 6.97
C GLY A 158 8.62 12.47 6.93
N MET A 159 8.30 13.20 5.86
CA MET A 159 8.68 14.61 5.74
C MET A 159 8.07 15.46 6.86
N LEU A 160 6.81 15.19 7.22
CA LEU A 160 6.13 15.89 8.32
C LEU A 160 6.79 15.60 9.66
N ILE A 161 7.21 14.36 9.92
CA ILE A 161 7.98 13.97 11.11
C ILE A 161 9.31 14.74 11.19
N ARG A 162 10.04 14.86 10.07
CA ARG A 162 11.27 15.67 9.97
C ARG A 162 10.98 17.13 10.33
N ASP A 163 9.91 17.70 9.79
CA ASP A 163 9.56 19.10 10.00
C ASP A 163 9.10 19.36 11.44
N THR A 164 8.35 18.44 12.04
CA THR A 164 8.01 18.45 13.48
C THR A 164 9.26 18.40 14.35
N ALA A 165 10.23 17.54 14.03
CA ALA A 165 11.50 17.47 14.74
C ALA A 165 12.27 18.81 14.66
N GLY A 166 12.26 19.45 13.47
CA GLY A 166 12.79 20.79 13.23
C GLY A 166 12.14 21.84 14.11
N LYS A 167 10.80 21.92 14.07
CA LYS A 167 9.99 22.90 14.81
C LYS A 167 10.17 22.78 16.32
N LEU A 168 10.25 21.56 16.85
CA LEU A 168 10.46 21.32 18.28
C LEU A 168 11.95 21.35 18.69
N ALA A 169 12.87 21.60 17.76
CA ALA A 169 14.31 21.47 17.96
C ALA A 169 14.71 20.15 18.64
N ARG A 170 14.07 19.04 18.25
CA ARG A 170 14.32 17.70 18.81
C ARG A 170 15.41 16.96 18.05
N ARG A 171 16.20 16.18 18.78
CA ARG A 171 17.14 15.18 18.25
C ARG A 171 16.39 13.88 18.07
N VAL A 172 16.11 13.50 16.82
CA VAL A 172 15.24 12.38 16.53
C VAL A 172 15.99 11.25 15.85
N CYS A 173 15.73 10.02 16.30
CA CYS A 173 16.11 8.81 15.58
C CYS A 173 14.86 8.08 15.11
N VAL A 174 14.94 7.37 13.98
CA VAL A 174 13.79 6.66 13.40
C VAL A 174 14.06 5.16 13.38
N VAL A 175 13.06 4.37 13.72
CA VAL A 175 13.08 2.91 13.66
C VAL A 175 11.92 2.49 12.77
N ALA A 176 12.24 2.02 11.56
CA ALA A 176 11.26 1.40 10.67
C ALA A 176 11.29 -0.10 10.88
N SER A 177 10.24 -0.60 11.55
CA SER A 177 10.04 -2.02 11.77
C SER A 177 9.29 -2.61 10.58
N GLY A 178 9.82 -3.69 10.01
CA GLY A 178 9.28 -4.32 8.81
C GLY A 178 10.04 -5.59 8.45
N ASP A 179 9.34 -6.72 8.38
CA ASP A 179 9.85 -7.88 7.64
C ASP A 179 9.74 -7.59 6.14
N LEU A 180 10.58 -8.26 5.34
CA LEU A 180 10.55 -8.13 3.88
C LEU A 180 9.50 -9.09 3.29
N SER A 181 9.76 -9.77 2.18
CA SER A 181 8.81 -10.73 1.62
C SER A 181 8.52 -11.87 2.58
N HIS A 182 7.26 -12.30 2.64
CA HIS A 182 6.83 -13.48 3.37
C HIS A 182 6.76 -14.75 2.51
N ARG A 183 7.15 -14.67 1.23
CA ARG A 183 6.89 -15.69 0.21
C ARG A 183 8.14 -16.24 -0.46
N LEU A 184 9.22 -16.39 0.30
CA LEU A 184 10.53 -16.81 -0.23
C LEU A 184 10.65 -18.31 -0.53
N LYS A 185 9.79 -19.15 0.07
CA LYS A 185 9.94 -20.61 0.00
C LYS A 185 8.61 -21.33 -0.08
N ALA A 186 8.59 -22.46 -0.78
CA ALA A 186 7.38 -23.26 -0.96
C ALA A 186 6.92 -23.93 0.35
N ASP A 187 7.87 -24.29 1.21
CA ASP A 187 7.66 -24.81 2.56
C ASP A 187 7.55 -23.70 3.62
N GLY A 188 7.61 -22.43 3.21
CA GLY A 188 7.38 -21.27 4.07
C GLY A 188 5.90 -21.11 4.44
N PRO A 189 5.60 -20.34 5.50
CA PRO A 189 4.25 -20.21 6.04
C PRO A 189 3.22 -19.62 5.06
N TYR A 190 3.68 -18.89 4.03
CA TYR A 190 2.82 -18.21 3.06
C TYR A 190 3.03 -18.71 1.61
N GLY A 191 3.77 -19.82 1.45
CA GLY A 191 4.11 -20.41 0.16
C GLY A 191 5.09 -19.57 -0.67
N PHE A 192 5.52 -20.11 -1.80
CA PHE A 192 6.45 -19.44 -2.71
C PHE A 192 5.71 -18.56 -3.71
N ARG A 193 6.26 -17.37 -3.96
CA ARG A 193 5.91 -16.49 -5.07
C ARG A 193 7.21 -15.91 -5.67
N PRO A 194 7.37 -15.86 -7.00
CA PRO A 194 8.57 -15.30 -7.63
C PRO A 194 8.81 -13.84 -7.23
N GLU A 195 7.74 -13.09 -6.95
CA GLU A 195 7.79 -11.70 -6.48
C GLU A 195 8.48 -11.57 -5.12
N GLY A 196 8.50 -12.63 -4.31
CA GLY A 196 9.10 -12.59 -2.97
C GLY A 196 10.62 -12.34 -3.01
N PRO A 197 11.42 -13.23 -3.60
CA PRO A 197 12.85 -13.01 -3.77
C PRO A 197 13.19 -11.75 -4.58
N GLN A 198 12.38 -11.42 -5.60
CA GLN A 198 12.55 -10.20 -6.40
C GLN A 198 12.37 -8.93 -5.56
N TYR A 199 11.37 -8.92 -4.68
CA TYR A 199 11.12 -7.82 -3.75
C TYR A 199 12.29 -7.65 -2.80
N ASP A 200 12.74 -8.74 -2.16
CA ASP A 200 13.83 -8.72 -1.18
C ASP A 200 15.15 -8.21 -1.77
N GLU A 201 15.52 -8.68 -2.97
CA GLU A 201 16.71 -8.21 -3.67
C GLU A 201 16.61 -6.71 -3.97
N ARG A 202 15.49 -6.27 -4.55
CA ARG A 202 15.27 -4.87 -4.94
C ARG A 202 15.23 -3.95 -3.72
N ILE A 203 14.49 -4.30 -2.67
CA ILE A 203 14.35 -3.44 -1.48
C ILE A 203 15.67 -3.34 -0.72
N MET A 204 16.44 -4.43 -0.61
CA MET A 204 17.75 -4.38 0.05
C MET A 204 18.77 -3.53 -0.72
N ASP A 205 18.74 -3.56 -2.05
CA ASP A 205 19.56 -2.70 -2.88
C ASP A 205 19.17 -1.21 -2.74
N VAL A 206 17.88 -0.90 -2.89
CA VAL A 206 17.34 0.47 -2.75
C VAL A 206 17.67 1.05 -1.37
N MET A 207 17.42 0.29 -0.30
CA MET A 207 17.69 0.72 1.06
C MET A 207 19.19 0.74 1.36
N GLY A 208 19.97 -0.21 0.84
CA GLY A 208 21.42 -0.29 1.05
C GLY A 208 22.18 0.91 0.46
N ARG A 209 21.69 1.49 -0.64
CA ARG A 209 22.25 2.69 -1.28
C ARG A 209 21.52 3.99 -0.91
N ALA A 210 20.47 3.91 -0.08
CA ALA A 210 19.53 5.00 0.20
C ALA A 210 18.99 5.70 -1.07
N ALA A 211 18.64 4.91 -2.08
CA ALA A 211 18.00 5.37 -3.31
C ALA A 211 16.48 5.55 -3.13
N PHE A 212 16.10 6.33 -2.12
CA PHE A 212 14.74 6.36 -1.58
C PHE A 212 13.65 6.75 -2.57
N GLY A 213 13.96 7.47 -3.65
CA GLY A 213 13.00 7.74 -4.71
C GLY A 213 12.49 6.48 -5.42
N GLU A 214 13.32 5.44 -5.51
CA GLU A 214 12.97 4.16 -6.15
C GLU A 214 11.93 3.37 -5.33
N LEU A 215 11.71 3.69 -4.04
CA LEU A 215 10.64 3.10 -3.23
C LEU A 215 9.26 3.42 -3.80
N LEU A 216 9.09 4.61 -4.38
CA LEU A 216 7.82 5.05 -4.95
C LEU A 216 7.50 4.36 -6.30
N ASP A 217 8.45 3.61 -6.87
CA ASP A 217 8.27 2.84 -8.10
C ASP A 217 7.91 1.35 -7.83
N PHE A 218 7.60 0.96 -6.58
CA PHE A 218 7.05 -0.36 -6.27
C PHE A 218 5.51 -0.29 -6.39
N SER A 219 4.93 -1.10 -7.26
CA SER A 219 3.46 -1.16 -7.36
C SER A 219 2.86 -1.85 -6.14
N ASP A 220 1.67 -1.42 -5.74
CA ASP A 220 0.94 -2.08 -4.65
C ASP A 220 0.74 -3.58 -4.95
N THR A 221 0.44 -3.93 -6.20
CA THR A 221 0.28 -5.33 -6.65
C THR A 221 1.56 -6.16 -6.46
N PHE A 222 2.73 -5.58 -6.69
CA PHE A 222 4.01 -6.25 -6.50
C PHE A 222 4.30 -6.48 -5.01
N CYS A 223 4.06 -5.47 -4.17
CA CYS A 223 4.22 -5.59 -2.72
C CYS A 223 3.24 -6.61 -2.12
N GLU A 224 1.97 -6.57 -2.53
CA GLU A 224 0.94 -7.54 -2.12
C GLU A 224 1.30 -8.98 -2.53
N ALA A 225 1.80 -9.16 -3.76
CA ALA A 225 2.26 -10.45 -4.25
C ALA A 225 3.46 -10.98 -3.46
N ALA A 226 4.41 -10.11 -3.10
CA ALA A 226 5.53 -10.46 -2.22
C ALA A 226 5.09 -10.77 -0.78
N GLY A 227 3.89 -10.35 -0.38
CA GLY A 227 3.32 -10.56 0.95
C GLY A 227 4.10 -9.84 2.05
N GLU A 228 4.76 -8.73 1.70
CA GLU A 228 5.64 -7.99 2.58
C GLU A 228 4.86 -7.11 3.60
N CYS A 229 5.50 -6.68 4.69
CA CYS A 229 4.88 -5.77 5.66
C CYS A 229 5.69 -4.49 5.94
N GLY A 230 6.87 -4.34 5.37
CA GLY A 230 7.82 -3.28 5.71
C GLY A 230 7.80 -2.06 4.80
N HIS A 231 7.31 -2.15 3.56
CA HIS A 231 7.54 -1.16 2.50
C HIS A 231 7.04 0.23 2.88
N ARG A 232 5.84 0.27 3.45
CA ARG A 232 5.19 1.48 3.95
C ARG A 232 5.94 2.08 5.14
N SER A 233 6.48 1.26 6.04
CA SER A 233 7.38 1.71 7.11
C SER A 233 8.66 2.33 6.55
N PHE A 234 9.24 1.71 5.54
CA PHE A 234 10.47 2.16 4.89
C PHE A 234 10.26 3.46 4.10
N SER A 235 9.07 3.64 3.50
CA SER A 235 8.67 4.88 2.83
C SER A 235 8.56 6.05 3.81
N ILE A 236 8.00 5.84 5.01
CA ILE A 236 7.98 6.87 6.06
C ILE A 236 9.41 7.20 6.52
N LEU A 237 10.27 6.19 6.72
CA LEU A 237 11.68 6.43 7.07
C LEU A 237 12.40 7.24 5.99
N ALA A 238 12.21 6.89 4.72
CA ALA A 238 12.80 7.60 3.60
C ALA A 238 12.40 9.08 3.58
N GLY A 239 11.12 9.38 3.77
CA GLY A 239 10.62 10.76 3.84
C GLY A 239 11.23 11.59 4.97
N CYS A 240 11.64 10.95 6.07
CA CYS A 240 12.35 11.62 7.16
C CYS A 240 13.71 12.21 6.72
N PHE A 241 14.31 11.69 5.64
CA PHE A 241 15.58 12.16 5.06
C PHE A 241 15.41 12.94 3.75
N ASP A 242 14.19 13.31 3.38
CA ASP A 242 13.98 14.06 2.15
C ASP A 242 14.77 15.40 2.17
N GLY A 243 15.45 15.72 1.06
CA GLY A 243 16.26 16.92 0.93
C GLY A 243 17.59 16.92 1.71
N VAL A 244 18.05 15.77 2.23
CA VAL A 244 19.37 15.62 2.85
C VAL A 244 20.12 14.41 2.31
N ALA A 245 21.45 14.52 2.25
CA ALA A 245 22.33 13.40 1.96
C ALA A 245 22.21 12.34 3.05
N VAL A 246 22.36 11.06 2.67
CA VAL A 246 22.25 9.93 3.60
C VAL A 246 23.44 9.01 3.40
N ASP A 247 24.18 8.76 4.47
CA ASP A 247 25.12 7.65 4.52
C ASP A 247 24.35 6.38 4.94
N ALA A 248 24.38 5.37 4.08
CA ALA A 248 23.58 4.16 4.22
C ALA A 248 24.47 2.92 4.20
N LYS A 249 24.11 1.95 5.05
CA LYS A 249 24.82 0.68 5.10
C LYS A 249 23.84 -0.46 5.32
N ALA A 250 23.75 -1.36 4.34
CA ALA A 250 23.15 -2.68 4.53
C ALA A 250 24.08 -3.53 5.40
N LEU A 251 23.55 -4.07 6.49
CA LEU A 251 24.30 -4.87 7.46
C LEU A 251 24.10 -6.37 7.25
N SER A 252 22.87 -6.80 7.01
CA SER A 252 22.54 -8.22 6.80
C SER A 252 21.26 -8.39 5.98
N TYR A 253 21.16 -9.56 5.36
CA TYR A 253 19.93 -10.12 4.81
C TYR A 253 19.93 -11.63 5.04
N GLU A 254 18.86 -12.16 5.63
CA GLU A 254 18.64 -13.61 5.80
C GLU A 254 17.16 -13.95 5.57
N GLY A 255 16.85 -15.14 5.06
CA GLY A 255 15.47 -15.60 4.89
C GLY A 255 15.23 -17.10 5.12
N PRO A 256 15.78 -17.71 6.20
CA PRO A 256 15.74 -19.16 6.35
C PRO A 256 14.34 -19.72 6.59
N PHE A 257 13.39 -18.91 7.08
CA PHE A 257 12.04 -19.34 7.45
C PHE A 257 10.96 -19.00 6.40
N GLY A 258 11.37 -18.66 5.17
CA GLY A 258 10.42 -18.24 4.12
C GLY A 258 10.01 -16.77 4.21
N VAL A 259 10.50 -16.05 5.23
CA VAL A 259 10.34 -14.61 5.42
C VAL A 259 11.72 -13.94 5.35
N GLY A 260 11.83 -12.81 4.64
CA GLY A 260 13.07 -12.05 4.51
C GLY A 260 13.31 -11.08 5.65
N TYR A 261 14.56 -11.03 6.14
CA TYR A 261 15.00 -10.21 7.27
C TYR A 261 16.16 -9.32 6.84
N GLY A 262 15.86 -8.06 6.53
CA GLY A 262 16.84 -7.06 6.14
C GLY A 262 17.17 -6.09 7.27
N VAL A 263 18.46 -5.79 7.45
CA VAL A 263 18.91 -4.75 8.40
C VAL A 263 19.75 -3.70 7.70
N CYS A 264 19.33 -2.44 7.77
CA CYS A 264 20.08 -1.28 7.28
C CYS A 264 20.19 -0.18 8.33
N VAL A 265 21.29 0.58 8.29
CA VAL A 265 21.51 1.77 9.11
C VAL A 265 21.69 3.00 8.22
N PHE A 266 21.21 4.14 8.71
CA PHE A 266 21.20 5.40 7.97
C PHE A 266 21.66 6.55 8.87
N THR A 267 22.49 7.44 8.34
CA THR A 267 22.94 8.65 9.04
C THR A 267 22.66 9.88 8.19
N ALA A 268 22.04 10.90 8.79
CA ALA A 268 21.77 12.16 8.11
C ALA A 268 23.08 12.91 7.82
N GLY A 269 23.24 13.35 6.58
CA GLY A 269 24.37 14.13 6.11
C GLY A 269 24.06 15.63 5.97
N HIS A 270 24.71 16.26 4.99
CA HIS A 270 24.47 17.65 4.64
C HIS A 270 23.17 17.82 3.86
N LYS A 271 22.68 19.07 3.73
CA LYS A 271 21.54 19.38 2.87
C LYS A 271 21.84 19.00 1.43
N ASP A 272 20.90 18.31 0.79
CA ASP A 272 21.01 17.85 -0.59
C ASP A 272 19.62 17.91 -1.27
N ASP A 273 19.36 19.01 -1.97
CA ASP A 273 18.07 19.25 -2.62
C ASP A 273 17.81 18.29 -3.80
N SER A 274 18.82 17.54 -4.29
CA SER A 274 18.63 16.50 -5.32
C SER A 274 17.85 15.29 -4.79
N ARG A 275 17.76 15.14 -3.47
CA ARG A 275 17.06 14.05 -2.76
C ARG A 275 15.64 14.42 -2.33
N ARG A 276 15.03 15.40 -3.00
CA ARG A 276 13.61 15.74 -2.85
C ARG A 276 12.76 14.83 -3.74
N TYR A 277 12.63 13.58 -3.32
CA TYR A 277 12.11 12.52 -4.17
C TYR A 277 10.59 12.60 -4.36
N LEU A 278 9.84 13.07 -3.35
CA LEU A 278 8.38 13.17 -3.47
C LEU A 278 7.98 14.20 -4.55
N ASP A 279 8.59 15.38 -4.55
CA ASP A 279 8.31 16.42 -5.55
C ASP A 279 8.59 15.89 -6.99
N ALA A 280 9.71 15.19 -7.16
CA ALA A 280 10.07 14.57 -8.44
C ALA A 280 9.08 13.47 -8.86
N ALA A 281 8.64 12.63 -7.92
CA ALA A 281 7.67 11.57 -8.18
C ALA A 281 6.29 12.14 -8.56
N LEU A 282 5.80 13.14 -7.83
CA LEU A 282 4.54 13.83 -8.13
C LEU A 282 4.59 14.54 -9.48
N ALA A 283 5.71 15.19 -9.82
CA ALA A 283 5.89 15.81 -11.13
C ALA A 283 5.87 14.78 -12.27
N LYS A 284 6.55 13.64 -12.08
CA LYS A 284 6.56 12.51 -13.04
C LYS A 284 5.16 11.93 -13.21
N GLN A 285 4.39 11.78 -12.12
CA GLN A 285 3.02 11.31 -12.16
C GLN A 285 2.09 12.30 -12.87
N ALA A 286 2.17 13.59 -12.55
CA ALA A 286 1.38 14.63 -13.20
C ALA A 286 1.65 14.71 -14.71
N GLN A 287 2.92 14.56 -15.11
CA GLN A 287 3.30 14.51 -16.53
C GLN A 287 2.74 13.28 -17.24
N ARG A 288 2.81 12.09 -16.62
CA ARG A 288 2.20 10.86 -17.16
C ARG A 288 0.69 10.99 -17.33
N LEU A 289 0.01 11.54 -16.34
CA LEU A 289 -1.43 11.75 -16.41
C LEU A 289 -1.79 12.72 -17.53
N LYS A 290 -1.03 13.80 -17.68
CA LYS A 290 -1.21 14.75 -18.78
C LYS A 290 -1.03 14.07 -20.15
N GLU A 291 0.02 13.29 -20.33
CA GLU A 291 0.25 12.52 -21.56
C GLU A 291 -0.85 11.51 -21.82
N HIS A 292 -1.37 10.85 -20.77
CA HIS A 292 -2.51 9.95 -20.89
C HIS A 292 -3.74 10.70 -21.39
N VAL A 293 -4.10 11.83 -20.75
CA VAL A 293 -5.22 12.69 -21.15
C VAL A 293 -5.13 13.15 -22.60
N GLU A 294 -3.92 13.54 -23.05
CA GLU A 294 -3.69 13.99 -24.43
C GLU A 294 -3.88 12.87 -25.47
N ASN A 295 -3.70 11.61 -25.07
CA ASN A 295 -3.82 10.43 -25.94
C ASN A 295 -5.12 9.63 -25.74
N GLU A 296 -6.02 10.07 -24.86
CA GLU A 296 -7.32 9.43 -24.64
C GLU A 296 -8.10 9.32 -25.94
N ASP A 297 -8.71 8.17 -26.21
CA ASP A 297 -9.61 8.03 -27.35
C ASP A 297 -11.04 8.55 -27.05
N ALA A 298 -11.96 8.37 -28.00
CA ALA A 298 -13.32 8.88 -27.86
C ALA A 298 -14.12 8.25 -26.70
N TYR A 299 -13.83 7.00 -26.33
CA TYR A 299 -14.53 6.27 -25.27
C TYR A 299 -14.11 6.83 -23.90
N VAL A 300 -12.79 6.97 -23.70
CA VAL A 300 -12.23 7.49 -22.45
C VAL A 300 -12.57 8.96 -22.26
N ARG A 301 -12.46 9.78 -23.32
CA ARG A 301 -12.85 11.20 -23.27
C ARG A 301 -14.32 11.39 -22.92
N LEU A 302 -15.21 10.52 -23.41
CA LEU A 302 -16.64 10.57 -23.05
C LEU A 302 -16.84 10.22 -21.57
N ALA A 303 -16.16 9.19 -21.07
CA ALA A 303 -16.21 8.84 -19.64
C ALA A 303 -15.71 9.99 -18.75
N ARG A 304 -14.55 10.58 -19.09
CA ARG A 304 -13.98 11.74 -18.39
C ARG A 304 -14.93 12.93 -18.39
N LEU A 305 -15.40 13.36 -19.57
CA LEU A 305 -16.37 14.46 -19.71
C LEU A 305 -17.61 14.22 -18.84
N THR A 306 -18.09 12.98 -18.79
CA THR A 306 -19.27 12.60 -18.01
C THR A 306 -19.03 12.76 -16.52
N VAL A 307 -17.94 12.17 -16.01
CA VAL A 307 -17.60 12.23 -14.58
C VAL A 307 -17.34 13.67 -14.16
N GLU A 308 -16.50 14.41 -14.89
CA GLU A 308 -16.17 15.79 -14.54
C GLU A 308 -17.41 16.69 -14.56
N THR A 309 -18.29 16.55 -15.57
CA THR A 309 -19.54 17.31 -15.63
C THR A 309 -20.48 16.93 -14.48
N TYR A 310 -20.63 15.64 -14.17
CA TYR A 310 -21.52 15.19 -13.11
C TYR A 310 -21.04 15.66 -11.74
N VAL A 311 -19.76 15.50 -11.43
CA VAL A 311 -19.17 15.92 -10.15
C VAL A 311 -19.23 17.43 -9.97
N THR A 312 -19.08 18.21 -11.05
CA THR A 312 -19.12 19.69 -10.96
C THR A 312 -20.53 20.29 -11.03
N ARG A 313 -21.49 19.67 -11.74
CA ARG A 313 -22.82 20.24 -12.01
C ARG A 313 -23.99 19.46 -11.40
N GLY A 314 -23.77 18.24 -10.93
CA GLY A 314 -24.79 17.36 -10.35
C GLY A 314 -25.65 16.60 -11.37
N HIS A 315 -25.37 16.72 -12.68
CA HIS A 315 -26.09 16.00 -13.73
C HIS A 315 -25.14 15.65 -14.90
N PRO A 316 -25.39 14.55 -15.63
CA PRO A 316 -24.53 14.17 -16.76
C PRO A 316 -24.64 15.19 -17.91
N PRO A 317 -23.65 15.22 -18.83
CA PRO A 317 -23.74 16.01 -20.04
C PRO A 317 -24.74 15.37 -21.01
N LYS A 318 -25.17 16.14 -22.03
CA LYS A 318 -25.79 15.54 -23.22
C LYS A 318 -24.72 14.81 -24.02
N LEU A 319 -25.14 13.79 -24.78
CA LEU A 319 -24.24 13.09 -25.69
C LEU A 319 -23.61 14.09 -26.69
N PRO A 320 -22.27 14.17 -26.79
CA PRO A 320 -21.61 15.02 -27.77
C PRO A 320 -21.95 14.62 -29.21
N GLU A 321 -21.99 15.60 -30.11
CA GLU A 321 -22.08 15.36 -31.55
C GLU A 321 -20.73 14.85 -32.09
N GLY A 322 -20.75 14.06 -33.17
CA GLY A 322 -19.54 13.59 -33.85
C GLY A 322 -18.77 12.45 -33.16
N LEU A 323 -19.42 11.72 -32.25
CA LEU A 323 -18.85 10.48 -31.71
C LEU A 323 -18.71 9.41 -32.82
N PRO A 324 -17.71 8.52 -32.73
CA PRO A 324 -17.54 7.40 -33.67
C PRO A 324 -18.81 6.56 -33.84
N ASP A 325 -19.05 6.08 -35.06
CA ASP A 325 -20.23 5.27 -35.39
C ASP A 325 -20.32 3.97 -34.57
N ASP A 326 -19.19 3.35 -34.21
CA ASP A 326 -19.19 2.17 -33.34
C ASP A 326 -19.72 2.47 -31.92
N MET A 327 -19.56 3.71 -31.43
CA MET A 327 -20.09 4.10 -30.13
C MET A 327 -21.61 4.33 -30.16
N THR A 328 -22.14 4.82 -31.27
CA THR A 328 -23.55 5.25 -31.38
C THR A 328 -24.45 4.22 -32.06
N GLY A 329 -23.91 3.41 -32.97
CA GLY A 329 -24.63 2.40 -33.75
C GLY A 329 -24.60 0.99 -33.18
N ARG A 330 -23.75 0.72 -32.17
CA ARG A 330 -23.61 -0.59 -31.54
C ARG A 330 -24.13 -0.58 -30.10
N ARG A 331 -24.60 -1.74 -29.65
CA ARG A 331 -25.01 -2.02 -28.27
C ARG A 331 -24.08 -3.06 -27.65
N ALA A 332 -23.55 -2.76 -26.47
CA ALA A 332 -22.75 -3.69 -25.68
C ALA A 332 -22.87 -3.36 -24.18
N GLY A 333 -22.51 -4.32 -23.32
CA GLY A 333 -22.20 -4.01 -21.93
C GLY A 333 -20.92 -3.19 -21.86
N VAL A 334 -20.83 -2.26 -20.92
CA VAL A 334 -19.66 -1.39 -20.75
C VAL A 334 -19.30 -1.29 -19.28
N PHE A 335 -18.01 -1.32 -18.95
CA PHE A 335 -17.50 -0.97 -17.63
C PHE A 335 -16.69 0.32 -17.74
N VAL A 336 -16.97 1.27 -16.84
CA VAL A 336 -16.16 2.47 -16.66
C VAL A 336 -15.43 2.31 -15.34
N SER A 337 -14.10 2.39 -15.39
CA SER A 337 -13.25 2.31 -14.22
C SER A 337 -12.47 3.61 -14.04
N LEU A 338 -12.38 4.05 -12.80
CA LEU A 338 -11.70 5.26 -12.35
C LEU A 338 -10.57 4.80 -11.43
N HIS A 339 -9.36 5.26 -11.71
CA HIS A 339 -8.19 4.99 -10.88
C HIS A 339 -7.61 6.30 -10.35
N LYS A 340 -7.13 6.28 -9.11
CA LYS A 340 -6.44 7.38 -8.47
C LYS A 340 -5.16 6.82 -7.87
N ASP A 341 -4.01 7.40 -8.23
CA ASP A 341 -2.69 6.94 -7.75
C ASP A 341 -2.46 5.44 -8.02
N GLY A 342 -2.94 4.95 -9.18
CA GLY A 342 -2.87 3.53 -9.57
C GLY A 342 -3.87 2.60 -8.86
N GLN A 343 -4.62 3.10 -7.87
CA GLN A 343 -5.61 2.34 -7.12
C GLN A 343 -7.02 2.55 -7.69
N LEU A 344 -7.85 1.50 -7.62
CA LEU A 344 -9.25 1.60 -8.04
C LEU A 344 -10.02 2.58 -7.15
N ARG A 345 -10.63 3.61 -7.74
CA ARG A 345 -11.43 4.64 -7.07
C ARG A 345 -12.93 4.57 -7.38
N GLY A 346 -13.30 3.80 -8.40
CA GLY A 346 -14.68 3.48 -8.75
C GLY A 346 -14.72 2.60 -9.99
N CYS A 347 -15.59 1.60 -10.04
CA CYS A 347 -15.83 0.83 -11.26
C CYS A 347 -17.27 0.32 -11.28
N ILE A 348 -18.01 0.75 -12.29
CA ILE A 348 -19.38 0.33 -12.53
C ILE A 348 -19.54 -0.05 -13.99
N GLY A 349 -20.31 -1.10 -14.23
CA GLY A 349 -20.62 -1.52 -15.57
C GLY A 349 -21.80 -2.46 -15.65
N THR A 350 -22.15 -2.79 -16.89
CA THR A 350 -23.25 -3.68 -17.24
C THR A 350 -22.73 -4.88 -18.01
N THR A 351 -23.27 -6.06 -17.71
CA THR A 351 -22.84 -7.34 -18.33
C THR A 351 -23.39 -7.50 -19.75
N SER A 352 -24.38 -6.69 -20.13
CA SER A 352 -25.04 -6.63 -21.43
C SER A 352 -25.61 -5.25 -21.65
N ALA A 353 -25.87 -4.87 -22.90
CA ALA A 353 -26.41 -3.55 -23.23
C ALA A 353 -27.75 -3.29 -22.51
N THR A 354 -27.80 -2.22 -21.72
CA THR A 354 -29.00 -1.72 -21.04
C THR A 354 -29.53 -0.44 -21.71
N THR A 355 -28.70 0.23 -22.49
CA THR A 355 -29.04 1.43 -23.25
C THR A 355 -29.10 1.16 -24.76
N PRO A 356 -29.57 2.14 -25.57
CA PRO A 356 -29.60 2.07 -27.02
C PRO A 356 -28.22 2.05 -27.70
N SER A 357 -27.14 2.47 -27.04
CA SER A 357 -25.81 2.58 -27.64
C SER A 357 -24.67 2.45 -26.62
N VAL A 358 -23.47 2.06 -27.05
CA VAL A 358 -22.27 2.04 -26.20
C VAL A 358 -21.99 3.41 -25.58
N ALA A 359 -22.20 4.49 -26.33
CA ALA A 359 -21.98 5.85 -25.84
C ALA A 359 -22.91 6.22 -24.66
N GLU A 360 -24.19 5.83 -24.74
CA GLU A 360 -25.13 6.01 -23.64
C GLU A 360 -24.83 5.09 -22.45
N GLU A 361 -24.34 3.88 -22.72
CA GLU A 361 -23.89 2.95 -21.68
C GLU A 361 -22.69 3.54 -20.90
N ILE A 362 -21.73 4.18 -21.60
CA ILE A 362 -20.61 4.91 -20.97
C ILE A 362 -21.13 6.04 -20.08
N LEU A 363 -22.06 6.88 -20.57
CA LEU A 363 -22.65 7.97 -19.77
C LEU A 363 -23.24 7.44 -18.46
N GLN A 364 -24.08 6.41 -18.55
CA GLN A 364 -24.74 5.81 -17.40
C GLN A 364 -23.74 5.24 -16.38
N ASN A 365 -22.76 4.48 -16.87
CA ASN A 365 -21.82 3.75 -16.02
C ASN A 365 -20.72 4.64 -15.47
N ALA A 366 -20.32 5.71 -16.17
CA ALA A 366 -19.42 6.74 -15.66
C ALA A 366 -20.02 7.47 -14.45
N VAL A 367 -21.29 7.87 -14.52
CA VAL A 367 -22.00 8.44 -13.35
C VAL A 367 -22.09 7.41 -12.22
N GLY A 368 -22.33 6.14 -12.56
CA GLY A 368 -22.31 5.06 -11.59
C GLY A 368 -20.97 4.98 -10.86
N ALA A 369 -19.87 4.93 -11.60
CA ALA A 369 -18.52 4.79 -11.08
C ALA A 369 -18.10 5.97 -10.18
N CYS A 370 -18.52 7.20 -10.51
CA CYS A 370 -18.12 8.37 -9.73
C CYS A 370 -19.00 8.68 -8.51
N ALA A 371 -20.24 8.19 -8.46
CA ALA A 371 -21.21 8.64 -7.46
C ALA A 371 -22.03 7.53 -6.78
N ARG A 372 -22.04 6.31 -7.31
CA ARG A 372 -22.91 5.22 -6.84
C ARG A 372 -22.22 3.88 -6.66
N ASP A 373 -20.89 3.84 -6.75
CA ASP A 373 -20.14 2.63 -6.41
C ASP A 373 -20.20 2.43 -4.88
N PRO A 374 -20.84 1.37 -4.36
CA PRO A 374 -21.07 1.21 -2.92
C PRO A 374 -19.79 0.96 -2.12
N ARG A 375 -18.66 0.73 -2.80
CA ARG A 375 -17.35 0.52 -2.18
C ARG A 375 -16.65 1.83 -1.81
N PHE A 376 -17.08 2.95 -2.38
CA PHE A 376 -16.39 4.23 -2.25
C PHE A 376 -17.36 5.38 -2.01
N ASP A 377 -16.91 6.42 -1.29
CA ASP A 377 -17.66 7.66 -1.22
C ASP A 377 -17.71 8.36 -2.58
N PRO A 378 -18.76 9.16 -2.86
CA PRO A 378 -18.86 9.93 -4.09
C PRO A 378 -17.61 10.80 -4.33
N LEU A 379 -17.19 10.89 -5.59
CA LEU A 379 -16.02 11.69 -5.97
C LEU A 379 -16.21 13.18 -5.68
N THR A 380 -15.13 13.81 -5.26
CA THR A 380 -15.05 15.26 -5.04
C THR A 380 -14.36 15.98 -6.21
N THR A 381 -14.60 17.28 -6.34
CA THR A 381 -13.96 18.10 -7.39
C THR A 381 -12.44 18.14 -7.30
N GLN A 382 -11.88 17.97 -6.09
CA GLN A 382 -10.43 17.95 -5.86
C GLN A 382 -9.77 16.68 -6.37
N GLU A 383 -10.52 15.60 -6.53
CA GLU A 383 -9.99 14.33 -7.03
C GLU A 383 -9.90 14.29 -8.56
N LEU A 384 -10.74 15.05 -9.29
CA LEU A 384 -10.81 15.01 -10.76
C LEU A 384 -9.46 15.14 -11.47
N PRO A 385 -8.56 16.05 -11.07
CA PRO A 385 -7.25 16.20 -11.73
C PRO A 385 -6.29 15.04 -11.47
N LEU A 386 -6.64 14.09 -10.62
CA LEU A 386 -5.82 12.94 -10.21
C LEU A 386 -6.33 11.62 -10.80
N LEU A 387 -7.40 11.66 -11.60
CA LEU A 387 -8.07 10.46 -12.10
C LEU A 387 -7.58 10.01 -13.47
N GLU A 388 -7.28 8.72 -13.56
CA GLU A 388 -7.14 7.95 -14.78
C GLU A 388 -8.44 7.18 -15.04
N TYR A 389 -8.79 7.04 -16.32
CA TYR A 389 -10.07 6.49 -16.76
C TYR A 389 -9.81 5.36 -17.73
N SER A 390 -10.55 4.27 -17.57
CA SER A 390 -10.61 3.21 -18.57
C SER A 390 -12.05 2.78 -18.85
N VAL A 391 -12.29 2.38 -20.09
CA VAL A 391 -13.58 1.92 -20.60
C VAL A 391 -13.39 0.55 -21.23
N ASP A 392 -14.07 -0.45 -20.68
CA ASP A 392 -14.07 -1.82 -21.20
C ASP A 392 -15.40 -2.07 -21.91
N VAL A 393 -15.36 -2.28 -23.23
CA VAL A 393 -16.54 -2.61 -24.05
C VAL A 393 -16.60 -4.11 -24.29
N LEU A 394 -17.71 -4.73 -23.86
CA LEU A 394 -17.84 -6.18 -23.86
C LEU A 394 -18.24 -6.71 -25.24
N GLY A 395 -17.58 -7.78 -25.66
CA GLY A 395 -18.00 -8.63 -26.76
C GLY A 395 -19.24 -9.48 -26.42
N ALA A 396 -19.75 -10.21 -27.41
CA ALA A 396 -20.83 -11.16 -27.17
C ALA A 396 -20.34 -12.30 -26.28
N ALA A 397 -21.17 -12.71 -25.31
CA ALA A 397 -20.87 -13.84 -24.45
C ALA A 397 -21.21 -15.16 -25.14
N GLU A 398 -20.22 -16.06 -25.21
CA GLU A 398 -20.32 -17.37 -25.83
C GLU A 398 -20.31 -18.46 -24.75
N PRO A 399 -21.25 -19.42 -24.76
CA PRO A 399 -21.22 -20.53 -23.81
C PRO A 399 -20.00 -21.42 -24.05
N ILE A 400 -19.36 -21.86 -22.97
CA ILE A 400 -18.24 -22.80 -23.02
C ILE A 400 -18.59 -24.09 -22.30
N ALA A 401 -18.12 -25.21 -22.85
CA ALA A 401 -18.39 -26.52 -22.26
C ALA A 401 -17.48 -26.82 -21.06
N SER A 402 -16.34 -26.14 -20.96
CA SER A 402 -15.31 -26.46 -19.97
C SER A 402 -14.33 -25.30 -19.74
N PRO A 403 -13.71 -25.18 -18.55
CA PRO A 403 -12.73 -24.12 -18.23
C PRO A 403 -11.51 -24.07 -19.15
N GLU A 404 -11.11 -25.15 -19.81
CA GLU A 404 -9.94 -25.20 -20.70
C GLU A 404 -10.12 -24.33 -21.96
N GLN A 405 -11.33 -23.81 -22.20
CA GLN A 405 -11.62 -22.84 -23.26
C GLN A 405 -11.40 -21.39 -22.83
N LEU A 406 -10.99 -21.15 -21.58
CA LEU A 406 -10.63 -19.84 -21.06
C LEU A 406 -9.12 -19.63 -21.16
N ASP A 407 -8.77 -18.39 -21.42
CA ASP A 407 -7.43 -17.84 -21.30
C ASP A 407 -7.61 -16.57 -20.47
N VAL A 408 -6.96 -16.52 -19.30
CA VAL A 408 -7.17 -15.45 -18.30
C VAL A 408 -6.78 -14.08 -18.86
N LYS A 409 -5.84 -14.03 -19.81
CA LYS A 409 -5.38 -12.79 -20.45
C LYS A 409 -6.30 -12.33 -21.57
N ARG A 410 -7.00 -13.26 -22.23
CA ARG A 410 -7.85 -12.94 -23.38
C ARG A 410 -9.33 -12.82 -23.04
N TYR A 411 -9.86 -13.72 -22.23
CA TYR A 411 -11.29 -13.90 -22.03
C TYR A 411 -11.73 -13.53 -20.62
N GLY A 412 -12.77 -12.70 -20.54
CA GLY A 412 -13.57 -12.59 -19.33
C GLY A 412 -14.48 -13.80 -19.17
N VAL A 413 -14.92 -14.06 -17.94
CA VAL A 413 -15.80 -15.19 -17.62
C VAL A 413 -17.10 -14.70 -16.99
N ILE A 414 -18.21 -15.28 -17.44
CA ILE A 414 -19.51 -15.18 -16.78
C ILE A 414 -19.83 -16.55 -16.19
N VAL A 415 -20.16 -16.56 -14.90
CA VAL A 415 -20.68 -17.74 -14.20
C VAL A 415 -22.14 -17.52 -13.87
N SER A 416 -22.98 -18.53 -14.06
CA SER A 416 -24.39 -18.45 -13.68
C SER A 416 -24.86 -19.71 -12.95
N SER A 417 -25.74 -19.51 -11.95
CA SER A 417 -26.47 -20.57 -11.27
C SER A 417 -27.89 -20.07 -10.94
N GLY A 418 -28.85 -20.48 -11.76
CA GLY A 418 -30.23 -19.98 -11.69
C GLY A 418 -30.29 -18.48 -11.95
N ARG A 419 -30.67 -17.68 -10.93
CA ARG A 419 -30.75 -16.21 -11.02
C ARG A 419 -29.46 -15.48 -10.60
N ARG A 420 -28.46 -16.21 -10.08
CA ARG A 420 -27.17 -15.62 -9.69
C ARG A 420 -26.25 -15.59 -10.89
N LEU A 421 -25.64 -14.44 -11.13
CA LEU A 421 -24.70 -14.21 -12.22
C LEU A 421 -23.49 -13.45 -11.67
N GLY A 422 -22.30 -13.90 -12.02
CA GLY A 422 -21.04 -13.26 -11.70
C GLY A 422 -20.23 -13.07 -12.95
N LEU A 423 -19.59 -11.91 -13.08
CA LEU A 423 -18.71 -11.60 -14.20
C LEU A 423 -17.33 -11.19 -13.67
N LEU A 424 -16.30 -11.65 -14.34
CA LEU A 424 -14.94 -11.15 -14.17
C LEU A 424 -14.34 -10.82 -15.53
N LEU A 425 -13.72 -9.64 -15.63
CA LEU A 425 -13.04 -9.16 -16.83
C LEU A 425 -11.73 -9.95 -17.05
N PRO A 426 -11.21 -10.00 -18.30
CA PRO A 426 -9.89 -10.57 -18.58
C PRO A 426 -8.77 -9.67 -18.04
N ASP A 427 -7.57 -10.25 -17.98
CA ASP A 427 -6.30 -9.56 -17.72
C ASP A 427 -6.36 -8.62 -16.53
N LEU A 428 -6.71 -9.20 -15.37
CA LEU A 428 -6.72 -8.51 -14.09
C LEU A 428 -5.48 -8.89 -13.31
N ASP A 429 -4.83 -7.89 -12.70
CA ASP A 429 -3.69 -8.10 -11.84
C ASP A 429 -4.02 -9.05 -10.68
N GLY A 430 -3.12 -10.00 -10.42
CA GLY A 430 -3.28 -11.00 -9.36
C GLY A 430 -4.24 -12.15 -9.68
N VAL A 431 -4.76 -12.25 -10.91
CA VAL A 431 -5.54 -13.41 -11.37
C VAL A 431 -4.75 -14.12 -12.46
N ASP A 432 -4.05 -15.18 -12.07
CA ASP A 432 -3.09 -15.86 -12.95
C ASP A 432 -3.61 -17.21 -13.48
N THR A 433 -4.71 -17.72 -12.90
CA THR A 433 -5.27 -19.04 -13.25
C THR A 433 -6.76 -18.97 -13.58
N VAL A 434 -7.20 -19.86 -14.46
CA VAL A 434 -8.62 -19.96 -14.85
C VAL A 434 -9.48 -20.36 -13.65
N GLU A 435 -8.97 -21.23 -12.79
CA GLU A 435 -9.63 -21.67 -11.57
C GLU A 435 -9.89 -20.49 -10.61
N GLU A 436 -8.89 -19.62 -10.44
CA GLU A 436 -9.01 -18.40 -9.65
C GLU A 436 -9.99 -17.42 -10.28
N GLN A 437 -9.92 -17.23 -11.60
CA GLN A 437 -10.84 -16.39 -12.36
C GLN A 437 -12.30 -16.80 -12.14
N ILE A 438 -12.61 -18.09 -12.27
CA ILE A 438 -13.94 -18.66 -12.04
C ILE A 438 -14.34 -18.54 -10.56
N ALA A 439 -13.42 -18.82 -9.63
CA ALA A 439 -13.69 -18.75 -8.20
C ALA A 439 -14.05 -17.33 -7.74
N ILE A 440 -13.37 -16.30 -8.26
CA ILE A 440 -13.68 -14.90 -8.00
C ILE A 440 -15.05 -14.54 -8.58
N ALA A 441 -15.35 -14.93 -9.82
CA ALA A 441 -16.65 -14.68 -10.44
C ALA A 441 -17.80 -15.34 -9.63
N LYS A 442 -17.61 -16.58 -9.15
CA LYS A 442 -18.57 -17.26 -8.27
C LYS A 442 -18.79 -16.49 -6.97
N ARG A 443 -17.71 -16.01 -6.34
CA ARG A 443 -17.78 -15.25 -5.09
C ARG A 443 -18.56 -13.95 -5.26
N LYS A 444 -18.33 -13.21 -6.36
CA LYS A 444 -19.07 -12.00 -6.72
C LYS A 444 -20.58 -12.25 -6.88
N ALA A 445 -20.95 -13.45 -7.34
CA ALA A 445 -22.34 -13.87 -7.51
C ALA A 445 -22.98 -14.50 -6.25
N GLY A 446 -22.23 -14.67 -5.15
CA GLY A 446 -22.69 -15.44 -3.99
C GLY A 446 -22.92 -16.92 -4.30
N ILE A 447 -22.16 -17.50 -5.24
CA ILE A 447 -22.20 -18.91 -5.62
C ILE A 447 -21.16 -19.69 -4.83
N ARG A 448 -21.52 -20.87 -4.31
CA ARG A 448 -20.60 -21.70 -3.51
C ARG A 448 -19.50 -22.31 -4.39
N PRO A 449 -18.28 -22.55 -3.88
CA PRO A 449 -17.17 -23.07 -4.68
C PRO A 449 -17.51 -24.36 -5.46
N ASN A 450 -18.15 -25.32 -4.77
CA ASN A 450 -18.48 -26.65 -5.32
C ASN A 450 -19.81 -26.67 -6.08
N GLU A 451 -20.47 -25.52 -6.22
CA GLU A 451 -21.74 -25.44 -6.95
C GLU A 451 -21.50 -25.53 -8.46
N LYS A 452 -22.33 -26.33 -9.15
CA LYS A 452 -22.33 -26.39 -10.62
C LYS A 452 -22.82 -25.07 -11.18
N VAL A 453 -22.14 -24.58 -12.21
CA VAL A 453 -22.45 -23.33 -12.89
C VAL A 453 -22.38 -23.53 -14.39
N ASP A 454 -23.15 -22.74 -15.13
CA ASP A 454 -22.93 -22.55 -16.55
C ASP A 454 -21.82 -21.50 -16.73
N LEU A 455 -20.99 -21.70 -17.75
CA LEU A 455 -19.87 -20.83 -18.06
C LEU A 455 -20.06 -20.20 -19.43
N GLN A 456 -19.78 -18.91 -19.50
CA GLN A 456 -19.64 -18.19 -20.77
C GLN A 456 -18.33 -17.42 -20.76
N ARG A 457 -17.74 -17.25 -21.94
CA ARG A 457 -16.57 -16.38 -22.14
C ARG A 457 -16.95 -15.21 -23.03
N PHE A 458 -16.22 -14.11 -22.90
CA PHE A 458 -16.37 -12.95 -23.79
C PHE A 458 -15.00 -12.25 -23.92
N GLU A 459 -14.80 -11.58 -25.05
CA GLU A 459 -13.65 -10.69 -25.24
C GLU A 459 -14.02 -9.28 -24.80
N VAL A 460 -13.00 -8.48 -24.49
CA VAL A 460 -13.16 -7.07 -24.11
C VAL A 460 -12.25 -6.23 -24.99
N VAL A 461 -12.80 -5.13 -25.51
CA VAL A 461 -11.99 -4.05 -26.06
C VAL A 461 -11.79 -3.03 -24.95
N ARG A 462 -10.54 -2.92 -24.47
CA ARG A 462 -10.14 -1.99 -23.41
C ARG A 462 -9.62 -0.69 -24.01
N HIS A 463 -10.15 0.41 -23.52
CA HIS A 463 -9.76 1.78 -23.85
C HIS A 463 -9.23 2.45 -22.58
N GLY A 464 -8.01 2.97 -22.57
CA GLY A 464 -7.41 3.66 -21.43
C GLY A 464 -5.91 3.48 -21.40
#